data_AF-A0A917F595-F1
#
_entry.id   AF-A0A917F595-F1
#
_cell.length_a   1.000
_cell.length_b   1.000
_cell.length_c   1.000
_cell.angle_alpha   90.00
_cell.angle_beta   90.00
_cell.angle_gamma   90.00
#
_symmetry.space_group_name_H-M   'P 1'
#
loop_
_entity.id
_entity.type
_entity.pdbx_description
1 polymer ?
#
loop_
_entity_poly.entity_id
_entity_poly.type
_entity_poly.pdbx_seq_one_letter_code
_entity_poly.pdbx_strand_id
1 'polypeptide(L)'
;MLIAEDLLLLLLDDESGRPAKASHLPVALGGALLVDLVLAEAVQLEPKQGLLGSATVRTTGTAVEDPLLGGALAVVEEKARSPKALVERLGKGSKERVAERLADRGLVEKHEGKVLGLFPTRRGQPPMRRTSRACAAP
;
A
#
# COMPACT_ATOMS: atom_id res chain seq x y z
N MET A 1 -2.54 -10.87 6.03
CA MET A 1 -2.95 -9.54 5.51
C MET A 1 -1.69 -8.70 5.50
N LEU A 2 -1.49 -7.91 4.44
CA LEU A 2 -0.26 -7.13 4.23
C LEU A 2 -0.42 -5.71 4.78
N ILE A 3 0.69 -5.10 5.21
CA ILE A 3 0.70 -3.70 5.65
C ILE A 3 0.24 -2.79 4.50
N ALA A 4 0.59 -3.12 3.25
CA ALA A 4 0.13 -2.35 2.09
C ALA A 4 -1.40 -2.34 1.94
N GLU A 5 -2.08 -3.45 2.27
CA GLU A 5 -3.54 -3.54 2.24
C GLU A 5 -4.18 -2.71 3.36
N ASP A 6 -3.68 -2.88 4.59
CA ASP A 6 -4.17 -2.15 5.76
C ASP A 6 -3.99 -0.66 5.60
N LEU A 7 -2.84 -0.25 5.07
CA LEU A 7 -2.54 1.14 4.77
C LEU A 7 -3.49 1.70 3.71
N LEU A 8 -3.81 0.94 2.66
CA LEU A 8 -4.79 1.41 1.68
C LEU A 8 -6.15 1.60 2.33
N LEU A 9 -6.64 0.61 3.07
CA LEU A 9 -7.93 0.69 3.78
C LEU A 9 -7.98 1.90 4.74
N LEU A 10 -6.92 2.14 5.50
CA LEU A 10 -6.82 3.28 6.41
C LEU A 10 -6.81 4.64 5.69
N LEU A 11 -6.30 4.67 4.47
CA LEU A 11 -6.23 5.89 3.69
C LEU A 11 -7.51 6.16 2.90
N LEU A 12 -8.35 5.15 2.66
CA LEU A 12 -9.64 5.33 2.01
C LEU A 12 -10.59 6.11 2.92
N ASP A 13 -11.20 7.14 2.34
CA ASP A 13 -12.30 7.87 2.95
C ASP A 13 -13.57 7.03 2.86
N ASP A 14 -14.20 6.79 4.01
CA ASP A 14 -15.34 5.89 4.15
C ASP A 14 -16.60 6.34 3.38
N GLU A 15 -16.73 7.64 3.08
CA GLU A 15 -17.89 8.22 2.40
C GLU A 15 -17.70 8.28 0.88
N SER A 16 -16.49 8.62 0.43
CA SER A 16 -16.18 8.81 -1.00
C SER A 16 -15.43 7.65 -1.64
N GLY A 17 -14.89 6.72 -0.84
CA GLY A 17 -14.02 5.63 -1.29
C GLY A 17 -12.70 6.10 -1.91
N ARG A 18 -12.28 7.34 -1.59
CA ARG A 18 -11.07 7.97 -2.16
C ARG A 18 -9.96 8.08 -1.12
N PRO A 19 -8.69 7.93 -1.51
CA PRO A 19 -7.59 8.10 -0.58
C PRO A 19 -7.42 9.56 -0.13
N ALA A 20 -7.32 9.80 1.18
CA ALA A 20 -7.25 11.14 1.79
C ALA A 20 -6.03 12.00 1.36
N LYS A 21 -5.02 11.39 0.72
CA LYS A 21 -3.82 12.08 0.16
C LYS A 21 -3.27 11.33 -1.06
N ALA A 22 -3.98 11.41 -2.18
CA ALA A 22 -3.67 10.66 -3.40
C ALA A 22 -2.23 10.83 -3.93
N SER A 23 -1.61 11.99 -3.72
CA SER A 23 -0.24 12.27 -4.19
C SER A 23 0.86 11.48 -3.44
N HIS A 24 0.65 11.18 -2.16
CA HIS A 24 1.61 10.44 -1.34
C HIS A 24 1.34 8.93 -1.31
N LEU A 25 0.16 8.52 -1.76
CA LEU A 25 -0.27 7.13 -1.74
C LEU A 25 0.73 6.17 -2.44
N PRO A 26 1.28 6.47 -3.63
CA PRO A 26 2.26 5.59 -4.25
C PRO A 26 3.49 5.35 -3.37
N VAL A 27 4.06 6.41 -2.79
CA VAL A 27 5.23 6.31 -1.91
C VAL A 27 4.89 5.54 -0.63
N ALA A 28 3.73 5.80 -0.04
CA ALA A 28 3.28 5.12 1.17
C ALA A 28 3.09 3.61 0.92
N LEU A 29 2.41 3.24 -0.16
CA LEU A 29 2.21 1.83 -0.54
C LEU A 29 3.52 1.15 -0.96
N GLY A 30 4.42 1.85 -1.65
CA GLY A 30 5.74 1.32 -1.99
C GLY A 30 6.60 1.04 -0.76
N GLY A 31 6.51 1.90 0.27
CA GLY A 31 7.13 1.68 1.57
C GLY A 31 6.55 0.46 2.29
N ALA A 32 5.22 0.36 2.32
CA ALA A 32 4.53 -0.76 2.94
C ALA A 32 4.91 -2.10 2.28
N LEU A 33 4.91 -2.18 0.94
CA LEU A 33 5.34 -3.39 0.21
C LEU A 33 6.79 -3.76 0.52
N LEU A 34 7.69 -2.78 0.64
CA LEU A 34 9.08 -3.06 1.01
C LEU A 34 9.20 -3.57 2.44
N VAL A 35 8.41 -3.04 3.38
CA VAL A 35 8.36 -3.54 4.77
C VAL A 35 7.77 -4.95 4.80
N ASP A 36 6.69 -5.22 4.07
CA ASP A 36 6.11 -6.55 3.97
C ASP A 36 7.13 -7.59 3.45
N LEU A 37 7.97 -7.22 2.48
CA LEU A 37 9.08 -8.08 2.02
C LEU A 37 10.17 -8.32 3.07
N VAL A 38 10.50 -7.30 3.87
CA VAL A 38 11.46 -7.44 4.98
C VAL A 38 10.90 -8.36 6.06
N LEU A 39 9.62 -8.21 6.40
CA LEU A 39 8.93 -9.05 7.38
C LEU A 39 8.78 -10.50 6.89
N ALA A 40 8.68 -10.70 5.58
CA ALA A 40 8.71 -12.01 4.94
C ALA A 40 10.14 -12.58 4.82
N GLU A 41 11.17 -11.90 5.35
CA GLU A 41 12.59 -12.27 5.24
C GLU A 41 13.06 -12.49 3.80
N ALA A 42 12.36 -11.92 2.81
CA ALA A 42 12.64 -12.07 1.38
C ALA A 42 13.69 -11.07 0.89
N VAL A 43 13.86 -9.97 1.63
CA VAL A 43 14.84 -8.93 1.34
C VAL A 43 15.53 -8.47 2.61
N GLN A 44 16.75 -8.00 2.46
CA GLN A 44 17.55 -7.45 3.56
C GLN A 44 18.24 -6.15 3.13
N LEU A 45 18.47 -5.26 4.09
CA LEU A 45 19.30 -4.09 3.88
C LEU A 45 20.77 -4.46 4.01
N GLU A 46 21.53 -4.17 2.97
CA GLU A 46 22.97 -4.13 3.03
C GLU A 46 23.44 -2.72 3.40
N PRO A 47 24.22 -2.59 4.49
CA PRO A 47 24.75 -1.31 4.91
C PRO A 47 25.68 -0.74 3.84
N LYS A 48 25.80 0.60 3.84
CA LYS A 48 26.71 1.31 2.97
C LYS A 48 28.15 0.79 3.15
N GLN A 49 28.79 0.44 2.03
CA GLN A 49 30.23 0.13 2.01
C GLN A 49 31.04 1.36 1.60
N GLY A 50 31.98 1.77 2.48
CA GLY A 50 32.90 2.88 2.24
C GLY A 50 32.24 4.28 2.25
N LEU A 51 33.05 5.33 2.09
CA LEU A 51 32.61 6.74 2.17
C LEU A 51 31.67 7.15 1.04
N LEU A 52 31.76 6.50 -0.13
CA LEU A 52 30.99 6.83 -1.34
C LEU A 52 29.81 5.89 -1.61
N GLY A 53 29.67 4.78 -0.87
CA GLY A 53 28.57 3.84 -1.08
C GLY A 53 27.20 4.40 -0.68
N SER A 54 26.14 3.65 -0.97
CA SER A 54 24.81 3.86 -0.40
C SER A 54 24.27 2.54 0.13
N ALA A 55 23.40 2.57 1.13
CA ALA A 55 22.71 1.36 1.58
C ALA A 55 21.84 0.84 0.43
N THR A 56 21.84 -0.48 0.23
CA THR A 56 21.04 -1.13 -0.81
C THR A 56 20.19 -2.22 -0.22
N VAL A 57 19.10 -2.57 -0.89
CA VAL A 57 18.30 -3.74 -0.54
C VAL A 57 18.62 -4.86 -1.53
N ARG A 58 18.80 -6.07 -1.02
CA ARG A 58 18.99 -7.29 -1.80
C ARG A 58 18.00 -8.36 -1.39
N THR A 59 17.74 -9.29 -2.31
CA THR A 59 17.00 -10.49 -1.99
C THR A 59 17.84 -11.45 -1.16
N THR A 60 17.16 -12.24 -0.32
CA THR A 60 17.77 -13.28 0.53
C THR A 60 17.71 -14.66 -0.12
N GLY A 61 16.88 -14.82 -1.18
CA GLY A 61 16.55 -16.12 -1.78
C GLY A 61 15.35 -16.81 -1.13
N THR A 62 14.75 -16.22 -0.10
CA THR A 62 13.50 -16.72 0.49
C THR A 62 12.35 -16.59 -0.50
N ALA A 63 11.66 -17.69 -0.77
CA ALA A 63 10.50 -17.70 -1.64
C ALA A 63 9.30 -17.01 -0.98
N VAL A 64 8.50 -16.29 -1.77
CA VAL A 64 7.27 -15.64 -1.30
C VAL A 64 6.08 -16.19 -2.08
N GLU A 65 5.12 -16.76 -1.37
CA GLU A 65 3.92 -17.37 -1.96
C GLU A 65 2.87 -16.33 -2.36
N ASP A 66 2.84 -15.19 -1.67
CA ASP A 66 1.88 -14.12 -1.93
C ASP A 66 2.13 -13.48 -3.30
N PRO A 67 1.17 -13.47 -4.24
CA PRO A 67 1.40 -12.96 -5.60
C PRO A 67 1.76 -11.46 -5.65
N LEU A 68 1.22 -10.65 -4.73
CA LEU A 68 1.50 -9.22 -4.69
C LEU A 68 2.94 -8.99 -4.22
N LEU A 69 3.38 -9.73 -3.20
CA LEU A 69 4.77 -9.70 -2.75
C LEU A 69 5.72 -10.36 -3.74
N GLY A 70 5.33 -11.42 -4.43
CA GLY A 70 6.12 -12.03 -5.50
C GLY A 70 6.42 -11.04 -6.62
N GLY A 71 5.41 -10.27 -7.05
CA GLY A 71 5.62 -9.17 -8.00
C GLY A 71 6.53 -8.06 -7.45
N ALA A 72 6.43 -7.73 -6.16
CA ALA A 72 7.30 -6.76 -5.52
C ALA A 72 8.76 -7.27 -5.41
N LEU A 73 8.95 -8.55 -5.06
CA LEU A 73 10.23 -9.21 -4.96
C LEU A 73 10.94 -9.22 -6.32
N ALA A 74 10.22 -9.54 -7.41
CA ALA A 74 10.76 -9.50 -8.77
C ALA A 74 11.35 -8.12 -9.13
N VAL A 75 10.74 -7.02 -8.68
CA VAL A 75 11.28 -5.65 -8.89
C VAL A 75 12.61 -5.45 -8.14
N VAL A 76 12.77 -6.05 -6.95
CA VAL A 76 14.02 -6.00 -6.17
C VAL A 76 15.10 -6.87 -6.84
N GLU A 77 14.72 -8.05 -7.35
CA GLU A 77 15.61 -8.99 -8.05
C GLU A 77 16.23 -8.39 -9.31
N GLU A 78 15.50 -7.55 -10.04
CA GLU A 78 16.04 -6.86 -11.23
C GLU A 78 17.39 -6.19 -10.96
N LYS A 79 17.50 -5.50 -9.83
CA LYS A 79 18.68 -4.73 -9.46
C LYS A 79 18.62 -4.29 -8.00
N ALA A 80 19.71 -4.55 -7.28
CA ALA A 80 19.96 -3.96 -5.98
C ALA A 80 19.97 -2.42 -6.07
N ARG A 81 19.15 -1.77 -5.27
CA ARG A 81 18.91 -0.32 -5.30
C ARG A 81 18.79 0.20 -3.87
N SER A 82 18.86 1.53 -3.73
CA SER A 82 18.58 2.16 -2.43
C SER A 82 17.13 1.93 -2.00
N PRO A 83 16.84 1.92 -0.69
CA PRO A 83 15.47 1.80 -0.19
C PRO A 83 14.52 2.82 -0.82
N LYS A 84 14.95 4.09 -0.92
CA LYS A 84 14.17 5.16 -1.55
C LYS A 84 13.79 4.84 -3.00
N ALA A 85 14.75 4.39 -3.81
CA ALA A 85 14.51 4.08 -5.22
C ALA A 85 13.58 2.87 -5.39
N LEU A 86 13.62 1.90 -4.47
CA LEU A 86 12.69 0.77 -4.47
C LEU A 86 11.30 1.19 -4.07
N VAL A 87 11.14 2.00 -3.01
CA VAL A 87 9.85 2.54 -2.60
C VAL A 87 9.16 3.29 -3.76
N GLU A 88 9.89 4.15 -4.47
CA GLU A 88 9.35 4.87 -5.63
C GLU A 88 8.93 3.93 -6.79
N ARG A 89 9.65 2.81 -6.98
CA ARG A 89 9.34 1.83 -8.03
C ARG A 89 8.16 0.94 -7.66
N LEU A 90 8.19 0.37 -6.46
CA LEU A 90 7.13 -0.49 -5.93
C LEU A 90 5.81 0.26 -5.83
N GLY A 91 5.86 1.56 -5.53
CA GLY A 91 4.70 2.44 -5.45
C GLY A 91 3.97 2.69 -6.77
N LYS A 92 4.62 2.54 -7.92
CA LYS A 92 3.98 2.78 -9.22
C LYS A 92 2.91 1.73 -9.46
N GLY A 93 1.65 2.14 -9.63
CA GLY A 93 0.52 1.24 -9.88
C GLY A 93 0.20 0.27 -8.74
N SER A 94 0.77 0.47 -7.54
CA SER A 94 0.50 -0.39 -6.39
C SER A 94 -0.93 -0.24 -5.88
N LYS A 95 -1.51 0.96 -5.98
CA LYS A 95 -2.90 1.21 -5.58
C LYS A 95 -3.85 0.24 -6.27
N GLU A 96 -3.77 0.14 -7.59
CA GLU A 96 -4.65 -0.69 -8.39
C GLU A 96 -4.48 -2.18 -8.03
N ARG A 97 -3.23 -2.66 -7.90
CA ARG A 97 -2.94 -4.05 -7.52
C ARG A 97 -3.40 -4.41 -6.12
N VAL A 98 -3.16 -3.52 -5.15
CA VAL A 98 -3.61 -3.71 -3.75
C VAL A 98 -5.13 -3.70 -3.68
N ALA A 99 -5.78 -2.79 -4.41
CA ALA A 99 -7.23 -2.69 -4.47
C ALA A 99 -7.90 -3.91 -5.10
N GLU A 100 -7.34 -4.43 -6.18
CA GLU A 100 -7.80 -5.67 -6.83
C GLU A 100 -7.75 -6.84 -5.85
N ARG A 101 -6.63 -7.00 -5.14
CA ARG A 101 -6.50 -8.04 -4.10
C ARG A 101 -7.48 -7.87 -2.94
N LEU A 102 -7.70 -6.64 -2.48
CA LEU A 102 -8.72 -6.35 -1.45
C LEU A 102 -10.13 -6.70 -1.96
N ALA A 103 -10.41 -6.49 -3.25
CA ALA A 103 -11.70 -6.83 -3.85
C ALA A 103 -11.89 -8.34 -3.98
N ASP A 104 -10.85 -9.08 -4.39
CA ASP A 104 -10.86 -10.55 -4.45
C ASP A 104 -11.14 -11.16 -3.06
N ARG A 105 -10.68 -10.50 -2.00
CA ARG A 105 -10.92 -10.88 -0.60
C ARG A 105 -12.25 -10.38 -0.04
N GLY A 106 -13.04 -9.65 -0.84
CA GLY A 106 -14.32 -9.06 -0.44
C GLY A 106 -14.18 -8.08 0.72
N LEU A 107 -13.11 -7.29 0.74
CA LEU A 107 -12.84 -6.22 1.71
C LEU A 107 -13.14 -4.83 1.14
N VAL A 108 -13.10 -4.69 -0.18
CA VAL A 108 -13.55 -3.49 -0.90
C VAL A 108 -14.38 -3.88 -2.10
N GLU A 109 -15.27 -3.01 -2.53
CA GLU A 109 -15.95 -3.09 -3.82
C GLU A 109 -15.48 -1.97 -4.73
N LYS A 110 -15.26 -2.30 -6.00
CA LYS A 110 -14.96 -1.31 -7.04
C LYS A 110 -16.27 -0.79 -7.61
N HIS A 111 -16.52 0.51 -7.47
CA HIS A 111 -17.72 1.16 -8.01
C HIS A 111 -17.32 2.02 -9.22
N GLU A 112 -17.85 1.68 -10.40
CA GLU A 112 -17.65 2.45 -11.62
C GLU A 112 -18.62 3.65 -11.69
N GLY A 113 -18.19 4.79 -11.14
CA GLY A 113 -18.79 6.11 -11.39
C GLY A 113 -17.83 7.03 -12.16
N LYS A 114 -18.18 8.32 -12.34
CA LYS A 114 -17.27 9.34 -12.94
C LYS A 114 -15.91 9.47 -12.24
N VAL A 115 -15.74 8.86 -11.07
CA VAL A 115 -14.47 8.68 -10.35
C VAL A 115 -14.45 7.25 -9.79
N LEU A 116 -13.41 6.47 -10.09
CA LEU A 116 -13.20 5.10 -9.58
C LEU A 116 -13.01 5.12 -8.06
N GLY A 117 -14.07 4.84 -7.30
CA GLY A 117 -14.07 4.75 -5.83
C GLY A 117 -13.93 3.31 -5.35
N LEU A 118 -13.20 3.10 -4.27
CA LEU A 118 -13.10 1.83 -3.55
C LEU A 118 -13.87 1.96 -2.24
N PHE A 119 -14.98 1.24 -2.12
CA PHE A 119 -15.80 1.29 -0.91
C PHE A 119 -15.47 0.11 0.00
N PRO A 120 -15.05 0.34 1.26
CA PRO A 120 -14.88 -0.75 2.23
C PRO A 120 -16.19 -1.52 2.41
N THR A 121 -16.15 -2.85 2.28
CA THR A 121 -17.32 -3.70 2.49
C THR A 121 -17.58 -3.85 3.99
N ARG A 122 -18.58 -3.13 4.52
CA ARG A 122 -19.05 -3.35 5.89
C ARG A 122 -20.12 -4.44 5.91
N ARG A 123 -19.74 -5.67 6.27
CA ARG A 123 -20.73 -6.66 6.73
C ARG A 123 -21.16 -6.29 8.15
N GLY A 124 -22.19 -5.43 8.28
CA GLY A 124 -23.00 -5.37 9.50
C GLY A 124 -22.97 -4.10 10.36
N GLN A 125 -22.81 -2.88 9.80
CA GLN A 125 -23.33 -1.66 10.45
C GLN A 125 -23.35 -0.49 9.46
N PRO A 126 -24.45 0.29 9.39
CA PRO A 126 -24.50 1.50 8.57
C PRO A 126 -23.50 2.56 9.11
N PRO A 127 -22.95 3.42 8.23
CA PRO A 127 -22.07 4.50 8.67
C PRO A 127 -22.80 5.37 9.69
N MET A 128 -22.20 5.54 10.87
CA MET A 128 -22.68 6.49 11.86
C MET A 128 -22.52 7.89 11.27
N ARG A 129 -23.64 8.49 10.83
CA ARG A 129 -23.70 9.90 10.45
C ARG A 129 -23.13 10.71 11.62
N ARG A 130 -21.95 11.32 11.44
CA ARG A 130 -21.55 12.45 12.27
C ARG A 130 -22.52 13.58 11.95
N THR A 131 -23.59 13.71 12.74
CA THR A 131 -24.38 14.93 12.75
C THR A 131 -23.47 16.04 13.28
N SER A 132 -22.90 16.81 12.35
CA SER A 132 -22.48 18.17 12.62
C SER A 132 -23.69 18.92 13.16
N ARG A 133 -23.73 19.13 14.47
CA ARG A 133 -24.73 19.97 15.12
C ARG A 133 -24.24 21.41 14.96
N ALA A 134 -24.62 22.03 13.85
CA ALA A 134 -24.63 23.49 13.76
C ALA A 134 -25.89 24.00 14.47
N CYS A 135 -25.72 24.53 15.68
CA CYS A 135 -26.63 25.49 16.31
C CYS A 135 -25.70 26.54 16.94
N ALA A 136 -25.42 27.64 16.24
CA ALA A 136 -26.20 28.89 16.28
C ALA A 136 -26.06 29.60 17.63
N ALA A 137 -25.35 30.73 17.58
CA ALA A 137 -25.14 31.71 18.65
C ALA A 137 -26.46 32.32 19.16
N PRO A 138 -26.40 32.98 20.32
CA PRO A 138 -26.73 34.41 20.34
C PRO A 138 -25.51 35.29 20.65
#